data_AF-A0A399PM89-F1
#
_entry.id   AF-A0A399PM89-F1
#
_cell.length_a   1.000
_cell.length_b   1.000
_cell.length_c   1.000
_cell.angle_alpha   90.00
_cell.angle_beta   90.00
_cell.angle_gamma   90.00
#
_symmetry.space_group_name_H-M   'P 1'
#
loop_
_entity.id
_entity.type
_entity.pdbx_description
1 polymer ?
#
loop_
_entity_poly.entity_id
_entity_poly.type
_entity_poly.pdbx_seq_one_letter_code
_entity_poly.pdbx_strand_id
1 'polypeptide(L)'
;WHAPRFAVLADAGADILACETIPSLDEGRALVDLARGSGASAWLAFTVEGGRLRSGEPMAEGFRLAEEADEIAAVGINCAHPDEVPAAIAAARNVTDRPVVVYPNSGERWDAVARGWGGDPALPSVDAWIQAGASLVGGCCRVGPDEIRRMRDALG
;
A
#
# COMPACT_ATOMS: atom_id res chain seq x y z
N TRP A 1 6.41 0.20 -19.72
CA TRP A 1 5.80 1.50 -19.35
C TRP A 1 6.47 2.10 -18.12
N HIS A 2 6.64 1.38 -17.00
CA HIS A 2 7.26 1.91 -15.77
C HIS A 2 8.74 2.33 -15.89
N ALA A 3 9.54 1.62 -16.70
CA ALA A 3 11.00 1.74 -16.70
C ALA A 3 11.56 3.18 -16.78
N PRO A 4 11.08 4.07 -17.69
CA PRO A 4 11.63 5.42 -17.76
C PRO A 4 11.37 6.24 -16.50
N ARG A 5 10.18 6.12 -15.89
CA ARG A 5 9.84 6.83 -14.65
C ARG A 5 10.62 6.28 -13.47
N PHE A 6 10.76 4.95 -13.39
CA PHE A 6 11.52 4.30 -12.33
C PHE A 6 12.98 4.80 -12.34
N ALA A 7 13.64 4.78 -13.50
CA ALA A 7 15.02 5.24 -13.63
C ALA A 7 15.20 6.70 -13.20
N VAL A 8 14.32 7.61 -13.65
CA VAL A 8 14.38 9.02 -13.26
C VAL A 8 14.25 9.21 -11.75
N LEU A 9 13.33 8.50 -11.11
CA LEU A 9 13.12 8.64 -9.66
C LEU A 9 14.24 7.98 -8.84
N ALA A 10 14.77 6.84 -9.31
CA ALA A 10 15.93 6.19 -8.70
C ALA A 10 17.17 7.09 -8.73
N ASP A 11 17.41 7.78 -9.84
CA ASP A 11 18.55 8.69 -10.00
C ASP A 11 18.34 10.05 -9.29
N ALA A 12 17.12 10.38 -8.88
CA ALA A 12 16.80 11.65 -8.23
C ALA A 12 17.23 11.73 -6.75
N GLY A 13 17.76 10.64 -6.18
CA GLY A 13 18.19 10.59 -4.78
C GLY A 13 17.03 10.51 -3.78
N ALA A 14 15.89 9.95 -4.18
CA ALA A 14 14.80 9.64 -3.25
C ALA A 14 15.24 8.56 -2.25
N ASP A 15 14.84 8.69 -0.98
CA ASP A 15 15.16 7.69 0.06
C ASP A 15 14.50 6.33 -0.23
N ILE A 16 13.27 6.37 -0.76
CA ILE A 16 12.49 5.19 -1.13
C ILE A 16 11.45 5.54 -2.19
N LEU A 17 11.18 4.61 -3.10
CA LEU A 17 10.17 4.75 -4.16
C LEU A 17 8.84 4.10 -3.73
N ALA A 18 7.77 4.88 -3.75
CA ALA A 18 6.42 4.40 -3.49
C ALA A 18 5.80 3.82 -4.77
N CYS A 19 5.90 2.51 -4.96
CA CYS A 19 5.20 1.81 -6.04
C CYS A 19 3.79 1.44 -5.58
N GLU A 20 2.85 2.36 -5.79
CA GLU A 20 1.54 2.32 -5.13
C GLU A 20 0.35 2.18 -6.07
N THR A 21 -0.78 1.76 -5.50
CA THR A 21 -2.05 1.49 -6.19
C THR A 21 -1.87 0.49 -7.33
N ILE A 22 -1.02 -0.52 -7.07
CA ILE A 22 -0.78 -1.60 -8.02
C ILE A 22 -1.99 -2.52 -8.03
N PRO A 23 -2.68 -2.70 -9.18
CA PRO A 23 -3.92 -3.45 -9.24
C PRO A 23 -3.69 -4.94 -9.48
N SER A 24 -2.49 -5.35 -9.95
CA SER A 24 -2.24 -6.70 -10.42
C SER A 24 -0.89 -7.29 -10.07
N LEU A 25 -0.83 -8.62 -10.08
CA LEU A 25 0.39 -9.37 -9.80
C LEU A 25 1.44 -9.15 -10.89
N ASP A 26 1.02 -9.13 -12.16
CA ASP A 26 1.91 -8.91 -13.30
C ASP A 26 2.57 -7.52 -13.27
N GLU A 27 1.82 -6.47 -12.91
CA GLU A 27 2.37 -5.12 -12.76
C GLU A 27 3.33 -5.04 -11.56
N GLY A 28 2.98 -5.69 -10.44
CA GLY A 28 3.85 -5.82 -9.29
C GLY A 28 5.18 -6.48 -9.64
N ARG A 29 5.16 -7.59 -10.39
CA ARG A 29 6.37 -8.28 -10.86
C ARG A 29 7.24 -7.41 -11.76
N ALA A 30 6.62 -6.68 -12.68
CA ALA A 30 7.35 -5.76 -13.54
C ALA A 30 8.10 -4.67 -12.73
N LEU A 31 7.54 -4.23 -11.60
CA LEU A 31 8.19 -3.26 -10.70
C LEU A 31 9.32 -3.89 -9.88
N VAL A 32 9.15 -5.13 -9.41
CA VAL A 32 10.22 -5.91 -8.76
C VAL A 32 11.40 -6.09 -9.69
N ASP A 33 11.16 -6.47 -10.94
CA ASP A 33 12.21 -6.67 -11.93
C ASP A 33 12.98 -5.37 -12.24
N LEU A 34 12.30 -4.22 -12.16
CA LEU A 34 12.97 -2.91 -12.29
C LEU A 34 13.74 -2.51 -11.04
N ALA A 35 13.25 -2.86 -9.86
CA ALA A 35 13.93 -2.56 -8.60
C ALA A 35 15.19 -3.41 -8.40
N ARG A 36 15.16 -4.68 -8.84
CA ARG A 36 16.25 -5.63 -8.65
C ARG A 36 17.55 -5.13 -9.30
N GLY A 37 18.58 -4.94 -8.49
CA GLY A 37 19.89 -4.46 -8.91
C GLY A 37 19.94 -2.96 -9.25
N SER A 38 18.85 -2.21 -9.03
CA SER A 38 18.82 -0.76 -9.27
C SER A 38 19.53 0.04 -8.18
N GLY A 39 19.69 -0.55 -6.99
CA GLY A 39 20.18 0.16 -5.80
C GLY A 39 19.16 1.10 -5.16
N ALA A 40 17.99 1.32 -5.77
CA ALA A 40 16.91 2.10 -5.18
C ALA A 40 16.07 1.23 -4.24
N SER A 41 15.73 1.74 -3.06
CA SER A 41 14.76 1.09 -2.19
C SER A 41 13.34 1.44 -2.65
N ALA A 42 12.40 0.50 -2.54
CA ALA A 42 10.99 0.71 -2.87
C ALA A 42 10.05 -0.03 -1.91
N TRP A 43 8.79 0.40 -1.84
CA TRP A 43 7.71 -0.45 -1.32
C TRP A 43 6.69 -0.75 -2.41
N LEU A 44 6.02 -1.91 -2.31
CA LEU A 44 4.87 -2.24 -3.14
C LEU A 44 3.57 -2.11 -2.33
N ALA A 45 2.71 -1.18 -2.72
CA ALA A 45 1.38 -1.03 -2.15
C ALA A 45 0.32 -1.39 -3.21
N PHE A 46 -0.48 -2.42 -2.90
CA PHE A 46 -1.54 -2.90 -3.78
C PHE A 46 -2.88 -2.26 -3.42
N THR A 47 -3.73 -2.01 -4.41
CA THR A 47 -5.16 -1.76 -4.17
C THR A 47 -5.90 -3.08 -4.19
N VAL A 48 -6.77 -3.29 -3.20
CA VAL A 48 -7.42 -4.59 -2.95
C VAL A 48 -8.91 -4.42 -2.68
N GLU A 49 -9.64 -5.52 -2.85
CA GLU A 49 -11.04 -5.68 -2.44
C GLU A 49 -11.34 -7.15 -2.15
N GLY A 50 -12.00 -7.43 -1.02
CA GLY A 50 -12.34 -8.79 -0.64
C GLY A 50 -11.13 -9.70 -0.48
N GLY A 51 -10.00 -9.14 -0.02
CA GLY A 51 -8.73 -9.85 0.13
C GLY A 51 -8.04 -10.27 -1.18
N ARG A 52 -8.40 -9.66 -2.30
CA ARG A 52 -7.82 -9.91 -3.62
C ARG A 52 -7.27 -8.63 -4.22
N LEU A 53 -6.26 -8.75 -5.08
CA LEU A 53 -5.85 -7.68 -5.98
C LEU A 53 -7.02 -7.35 -6.92
N ARG A 54 -7.02 -6.15 -7.52
CA ARG A 54 -8.10 -5.73 -8.43
C ARG A 54 -8.17 -6.56 -9.71
N SER A 55 -7.09 -7.21 -10.13
CA SER A 55 -7.09 -8.20 -11.22
C SER A 55 -7.56 -9.60 -10.79
N GLY A 56 -7.78 -9.83 -9.50
CA GLY A 56 -8.45 -11.01 -8.99
C GLY A 56 -7.53 -12.09 -8.42
N GLU A 57 -6.23 -11.89 -8.31
CA GLU A 57 -5.31 -12.79 -7.58
C GLU A 57 -5.43 -12.57 -6.06
N PRO A 58 -5.13 -13.58 -5.21
CA PRO A 58 -5.05 -13.36 -3.76
C PRO A 58 -4.01 -12.30 -3.40
N MET A 59 -4.33 -11.34 -2.52
CA MET A 59 -3.40 -10.25 -2.17
C MET A 59 -2.07 -10.74 -1.56
N ALA A 60 -2.10 -11.89 -0.87
CA ALA A 60 -0.91 -12.53 -0.31
C ALA A 60 0.12 -12.91 -1.38
N GLU A 61 -0.30 -13.18 -2.62
CA GLU A 61 0.64 -13.41 -3.73
C GLU A 61 1.37 -12.12 -4.12
N GLY A 62 0.67 -10.99 -4.13
CA GLY A 62 1.29 -9.68 -4.35
C GLY A 62 2.30 -9.33 -3.26
N PHE A 63 1.99 -9.59 -1.99
CA PHE A 63 2.92 -9.30 -0.89
C PHE A 63 4.16 -10.20 -0.90
N ARG A 64 4.04 -11.44 -1.37
CA ARG A 64 5.19 -12.36 -1.48
C ARG A 64 6.25 -11.87 -2.46
N LEU A 65 5.90 -10.99 -3.40
CA LEU A 65 6.85 -10.39 -4.33
C LEU A 65 7.98 -9.62 -3.62
N ALA A 66 7.78 -9.21 -2.36
CA ALA A 66 8.84 -8.59 -1.54
C ALA A 66 10.08 -9.48 -1.37
N GLU A 67 9.88 -10.80 -1.39
CA GLU A 67 10.94 -11.79 -1.21
C GLU A 67 11.75 -12.04 -2.49
N GLU A 68 11.33 -11.45 -3.62
CA GLU A 68 11.99 -11.64 -4.90
C GLU A 68 13.11 -10.60 -5.16
N ALA A 69 13.19 -9.52 -4.37
CA ALA A 69 14.24 -8.50 -4.46
C ALA A 69 14.45 -7.78 -3.11
N ASP A 70 15.70 -7.67 -2.68
CA ASP A 70 16.07 -6.98 -1.43
C ASP A 70 15.70 -5.49 -1.45
N GLU A 71 15.66 -4.89 -2.64
CA GLU A 71 15.23 -3.52 -2.88
C GLU A 71 13.77 -3.24 -2.47
N ILE A 72 12.91 -4.27 -2.40
CA ILE A 72 11.51 -4.12 -1.96
C ILE A 72 11.44 -4.11 -0.43
N ALA A 73 11.77 -2.98 0.18
CA ALA A 73 11.91 -2.84 1.63
C ALA A 73 10.59 -2.99 2.42
N ALA A 74 9.43 -2.81 1.80
CA ALA A 74 8.13 -2.95 2.47
C ALA A 74 7.02 -3.36 1.49
N VAL A 75 5.92 -3.91 2.02
CA VAL A 75 4.72 -4.24 1.25
C VAL A 75 3.45 -3.93 2.00
N GLY A 76 2.35 -3.75 1.28
CA GLY A 76 1.04 -3.67 1.90
C GLY A 76 0.01 -3.07 0.96
N ILE A 77 -0.87 -2.22 1.48
CA ILE A 77 -2.01 -1.72 0.72
C ILE A 77 -2.20 -0.21 0.79
N ASN A 78 -2.74 0.33 -0.29
CA ASN A 78 -3.29 1.67 -0.33
C ASN A 78 -4.49 1.77 -1.26
N CYS A 79 -5.18 2.91 -1.22
CA CYS A 79 -6.33 3.16 -2.08
C CYS A 79 -7.39 2.04 -2.03
N ALA A 80 -7.61 1.51 -0.83
CA ALA A 80 -8.58 0.49 -0.51
C ALA A 80 -9.47 0.97 0.65
N HIS A 81 -10.59 0.29 0.89
CA HIS A 81 -11.44 0.61 2.03
C HIS A 81 -10.71 0.25 3.35
N PRO A 82 -10.84 1.03 4.43
CA PRO A 82 -10.16 0.76 5.70
C PRO A 82 -10.47 -0.62 6.29
N ASP A 83 -11.65 -1.18 6.01
CA ASP A 83 -12.02 -2.55 6.41
C ASP A 83 -11.09 -3.65 5.85
N GLU A 84 -10.38 -3.38 4.75
CA GLU A 84 -9.42 -4.33 4.18
C GLU A 84 -8.10 -4.39 4.97
N VAL A 85 -7.79 -3.36 5.77
CA VAL A 85 -6.49 -3.20 6.43
C VAL A 85 -6.16 -4.36 7.38
N PRO A 86 -7.04 -4.81 8.28
CA PRO A 86 -6.71 -5.92 9.18
C PRO A 86 -6.36 -7.22 8.44
N ALA A 87 -7.13 -7.54 7.40
CA ALA A 87 -6.90 -8.74 6.59
C ALA A 87 -5.60 -8.62 5.75
N ALA A 88 -5.30 -7.43 5.24
CA ALA A 88 -4.08 -7.17 4.50
C ALA A 88 -2.83 -7.29 5.39
N ILE A 89 -2.86 -6.74 6.61
CA ILE A 89 -1.76 -6.87 7.57
C ILE A 89 -1.52 -8.35 7.90
N ALA A 90 -2.59 -9.09 8.23
CA ALA A 90 -2.48 -10.51 8.52
C ALA A 90 -1.94 -11.32 7.32
N ALA A 91 -2.40 -11.02 6.11
CA ALA A 91 -1.91 -11.68 4.89
C ALA A 91 -0.43 -11.37 4.61
N ALA A 92 0.02 -10.13 4.79
CA ALA A 92 1.42 -9.75 4.62
C ALA A 92 2.30 -10.46 5.65
N ARG A 93 1.92 -10.43 6.94
CA ARG A 93 2.66 -11.07 8.02
C ARG A 93 2.77 -12.59 7.90
N ASN A 94 1.87 -13.23 7.15
CA ASN A 94 1.92 -14.67 6.87
C ASN A 94 2.92 -15.06 5.77
N VAL A 95 3.37 -14.11 4.93
CA VAL A 95 4.19 -14.41 3.75
C VAL A 95 5.54 -13.71 3.74
N THR A 96 5.74 -12.69 4.58
CA THR A 96 6.98 -11.93 4.65
C THR A 96 7.19 -11.30 6.03
N ASP A 97 8.46 -11.10 6.39
CA ASP A 97 8.87 -10.34 7.56
C ASP A 97 9.09 -8.85 7.28
N ARG A 98 9.01 -8.42 6.01
CA ARG A 98 9.18 -7.02 5.61
C ARG A 98 8.16 -6.13 6.35
N PRO A 99 8.53 -4.87 6.67
CA PRO A 99 7.61 -3.86 7.17
C PRO A 99 6.31 -3.80 6.36
N VAL A 100 5.19 -3.66 7.07
CA VAL A 100 3.86 -3.57 6.44
C VAL A 100 3.43 -2.12 6.35
N VAL A 101 3.14 -1.64 5.12
CA VAL A 101 2.68 -0.27 4.85
C VAL A 101 1.18 -0.26 4.56
N VAL A 102 0.39 0.54 5.30
CA VAL A 102 -1.06 0.66 5.11
C VAL A 102 -1.52 2.10 5.13
N TYR A 103 -2.20 2.52 4.07
CA TYR A 103 -2.73 3.88 3.98
C TYR A 103 -4.03 3.88 3.15
N PRO A 104 -5.17 3.53 3.77
CA PRO A 104 -6.45 3.36 3.07
C PRO A 104 -7.11 4.70 2.71
N ASN A 105 -8.23 4.62 2.00
CA ASN A 105 -9.14 5.75 1.79
C ASN A 105 -9.88 6.11 3.09
N SER A 106 -10.52 7.28 3.14
CA SER A 106 -11.23 7.80 4.32
C SER A 106 -12.33 6.91 4.90
N GLY A 107 -12.79 5.87 4.20
CA GLY A 107 -13.99 5.08 4.50
C GLY A 107 -15.16 5.40 3.57
N GLU A 108 -15.12 6.56 2.91
CA GLU A 108 -16.03 6.85 1.79
C GLU A 108 -15.79 5.84 0.65
N ARG A 109 -16.85 5.54 -0.11
CA ARG A 109 -16.80 4.66 -1.27
C ARG A 109 -16.94 5.46 -2.56
N TRP A 110 -16.11 5.12 -3.54
CA TRP A 110 -16.19 5.69 -4.88
C TRP A 110 -17.33 5.02 -5.66
N ASP A 111 -18.26 5.81 -6.16
CA ASP A 111 -19.28 5.40 -7.11
C ASP A 111 -18.83 5.75 -8.53
N ALA A 112 -18.54 4.72 -9.33
CA ALA A 112 -18.08 4.90 -10.72
C ALA A 112 -19.18 5.44 -11.65
N VAL A 113 -20.46 5.19 -11.35
CA VAL A 113 -21.60 5.66 -12.15
C VAL A 113 -21.86 7.13 -11.86
N ALA A 114 -21.96 7.49 -10.58
CA ALA A 114 -22.15 8.88 -10.14
C ALA A 114 -20.87 9.72 -10.30
N ARG A 115 -19.71 9.07 -10.49
CA ARG A 115 -18.37 9.67 -10.53
C ARG A 115 -18.09 10.53 -9.30
N GLY A 116 -18.46 10.02 -8.13
CA GLY A 116 -18.43 10.74 -6.86
C GLY A 116 -18.13 9.84 -5.68
N TRP A 117 -17.81 10.45 -4.55
CA TRP A 117 -17.64 9.77 -3.27
C TRP A 117 -18.95 9.83 -2.49
N GLY A 118 -19.32 8.72 -1.86
CA GLY A 118 -20.47 8.63 -0.97
C GLY A 118 -20.15 7.87 0.32
N GLY A 119 -21.03 8.02 1.31
CA GLY A 119 -20.82 7.54 2.67
C GLY A 119 -20.10 8.58 3.54
N ASP A 120 -19.85 8.20 4.79
CA ASP A 120 -19.15 9.04 5.76
C ASP A 120 -17.71 8.57 5.96
N PRO A 121 -16.75 9.48 6.20
CA PRO A 121 -15.41 9.12 6.64
C PRO A 121 -15.46 8.29 7.93
N ALA A 122 -14.79 7.14 7.93
CA ALA A 122 -14.76 6.19 9.03
C ALA A 122 -13.40 5.45 9.05
N LEU A 123 -12.32 6.19 9.32
CA LEU A 123 -11.03 5.56 9.59
C LEU A 123 -11.00 5.03 11.04
N PRO A 124 -10.63 3.76 11.24
CA PRO A 124 -10.42 3.23 12.58
C PRO A 124 -9.13 3.82 13.20
N SER A 125 -8.96 3.65 14.50
CA SER A 125 -7.73 4.08 15.19
C SER A 125 -6.49 3.40 14.60
N VAL A 126 -5.45 4.18 14.34
CA VAL A 126 -4.16 3.69 13.85
C VAL A 126 -3.45 2.78 14.85
N ASP A 127 -3.72 2.92 16.15
CA ASP A 127 -3.14 2.07 17.20
C ASP A 127 -3.48 0.60 16.97
N ALA A 128 -4.70 0.31 16.51
CA ALA A 128 -5.14 -1.05 16.22
C ALA A 128 -4.34 -1.64 15.04
N TRP A 129 -4.01 -0.83 14.03
CA TRP A 129 -3.19 -1.27 12.90
C TRP A 129 -1.75 -1.51 13.30
N ILE A 130 -1.16 -0.63 14.11
CA ILE A 130 0.20 -0.81 14.63
C ILE A 130 0.27 -2.07 15.50
N GLN A 131 -0.68 -2.28 16.41
CA GLN A 131 -0.76 -3.48 17.24
C GLN A 131 -0.94 -4.76 16.41
N ALA A 132 -1.62 -4.68 15.27
CA ALA A 132 -1.77 -5.78 14.33
C ALA A 132 -0.50 -6.07 13.50
N GLY A 133 0.49 -5.18 13.52
CA GLY A 133 1.77 -5.35 12.83
C GLY A 133 2.04 -4.40 11.67
N ALA A 134 1.23 -3.34 11.48
CA ALA A 134 1.58 -2.26 10.57
C ALA A 134 2.84 -1.51 11.07
N SER A 135 3.75 -1.23 10.15
CA SER A 135 5.00 -0.49 10.42
C SER A 135 4.94 0.94 9.89
N LEU A 136 4.19 1.16 8.80
CA LEU A 136 3.95 2.47 8.22
C LEU A 136 2.44 2.65 8.07
N VAL A 137 1.92 3.78 8.56
CA VAL A 137 0.49 4.14 8.49
C VAL A 137 0.31 5.51 7.86
N GLY A 138 -0.78 5.69 7.10
CA GLY A 138 -1.12 6.96 6.50
C GLY A 138 -2.54 6.97 5.93
N GLY A 139 -2.77 7.84 4.95
CA GLY A 139 -4.05 7.90 4.24
C GLY A 139 -3.89 8.13 2.74
N CYS A 140 -4.88 7.66 1.98
CA CYS A 140 -4.97 7.82 0.54
C CYS A 140 -6.13 8.76 0.18
N CYS A 141 -7.09 8.33 -0.65
CA CYS A 141 -8.15 9.21 -1.11
C CYS A 141 -8.99 9.73 0.07
N ARG A 142 -9.28 11.03 0.03
CA ARG A 142 -10.13 11.75 0.99
C ARG A 142 -9.59 11.81 2.42
N VAL A 143 -8.34 11.40 2.65
CA VAL A 143 -7.66 11.62 3.92
C VAL A 143 -6.89 12.94 3.87
N GLY A 144 -7.28 13.88 4.73
CA GLY A 144 -6.68 15.22 4.77
C GLY A 144 -5.66 15.40 5.89
N PRO A 145 -4.96 16.55 5.93
CA PRO A 145 -3.94 16.84 6.95
C PRO A 145 -4.43 16.74 8.40
N ASP A 146 -5.69 17.05 8.66
CA ASP A 146 -6.27 16.96 10.00
C ASP A 146 -6.36 15.51 10.50
N GLU A 147 -6.66 14.59 9.59
CA GLU A 147 -6.66 13.16 9.90
C GLU A 147 -5.24 12.65 10.09
N ILE A 148 -4.29 13.06 9.25
CA ILE A 148 -2.87 12.72 9.45
C ILE A 148 -2.35 13.22 10.81
N ARG A 149 -2.79 14.40 11.28
CA ARG A 149 -2.45 14.88 12.63
C ARG A 149 -3.08 14.01 13.72
N ARG A 150 -4.36 13.62 13.59
CA ARG A 150 -4.99 12.67 14.51
C ARG A 150 -4.26 11.34 14.57
N MET A 151 -3.86 10.79 13.41
CA MET A 151 -3.06 9.57 13.34
C MET A 151 -1.73 9.76 14.08
N ARG A 152 -1.04 10.88 13.87
CA ARG A 152 0.22 11.16 14.57
C ARG A 152 0.05 11.26 16.08
N ASP A 153 -0.98 11.95 16.55
CA ASP A 153 -1.23 12.15 17.98
C ASP A 153 -1.52 10.83 18.71
N ALA A 154 -2.09 9.84 18.01
CA ALA A 154 -2.32 8.51 18.57
C ALA A 154 -1.02 7.69 18.78
N LEU A 155 0.00 7.92 17.95
CA LEU A 155 1.28 7.20 18.03
C LEU A 155 2.22 7.65 19.17
N GLY A 156 1.87 8.73 19.88
CA GLY A 156 2.75 9.42 20.83
C GLY A 156 3.87 10.21 20.16
#